data_AF-A0A3D4WN81-F1
#
_entry.id   AF-A0A3D4WN81-F1
#
_cell.length_a   1.000
_cell.length_b   1.000
_cell.length_c   1.000
_cell.angle_alpha   90.00
_cell.angle_beta   90.00
_cell.angle_gamma   90.00
#
_symmetry.space_group_name_H-M   'P 1'
#
loop_
_entity.id
_entity.type
_entity.pdbx_description
1 polymer ?
#
loop_
_entity_poly.entity_id
_entity_poly.type
_entity_poly.pdbx_seq_one_letter_code
_entity_poly.pdbx_strand_id
1 'polypeptide(L)'
;MPDRRLASAFTKRSNTASVTATSVGILSTYPPTHCGLANFTASLRNGLLADRPDMNVGVVRVGPDQASYPDTGVVYELATDVQVDNRTAARELNKFDVVVIQHEYGIYGGIDGDQVLD
;
A
#
# COMPACT_ATOMS: atom_id res chain seq x y z
N MET A 1 -27.29 11.28 14.01
CA MET A 1 -27.32 11.41 12.54
C MET A 1 -25.90 11.34 12.04
N PRO A 2 -25.49 10.43 11.14
CA PRO A 2 -24.15 10.50 10.58
C PRO A 2 -24.13 11.50 9.41
N ASP A 3 -23.15 12.38 9.45
CA ASP A 3 -22.87 13.42 8.47
C ASP A 3 -22.47 12.80 7.13
N ARG A 4 -23.02 13.35 6.04
CA ARG A 4 -23.03 12.80 4.68
C ARG A 4 -22.13 13.59 3.75
N ARG A 5 -20.96 14.02 4.22
CA ARG A 5 -20.03 14.81 3.42
C ARG A 5 -18.59 14.35 3.66
N LEU A 6 -18.07 13.60 2.69
CA LEU A 6 -16.75 13.75 2.05
C LEU A 6 -16.54 12.56 1.10
N ALA A 7 -17.38 12.45 0.06
CA ALA A 7 -17.07 11.66 -1.12
C ALA A 7 -16.25 12.56 -2.07
N SER A 8 -14.94 12.63 -1.87
CA SER A 8 -14.04 13.37 -2.76
C SER A 8 -13.53 12.47 -3.88
N ALA A 9 -14.08 12.71 -5.08
CA ALA A 9 -13.62 12.36 -6.43
C ALA A 9 -12.59 11.22 -6.59
N PHE A 10 -13.08 9.98 -6.66
CA PHE A 10 -12.43 8.96 -7.48
C PHE A 10 -12.59 9.36 -8.96
N THR A 11 -11.58 9.97 -9.55
CA THR A 11 -11.56 10.20 -11.00
C THR A 11 -11.38 8.85 -11.70
N LYS A 12 -12.46 8.32 -12.27
CA LYS A 12 -12.45 7.09 -13.05
C LYS A 12 -11.55 7.27 -14.29
N ARG A 13 -10.44 6.53 -14.39
CA ARG A 13 -9.61 6.52 -15.61
C ARG A 13 -10.45 5.97 -16.78
N SER A 14 -10.40 6.63 -17.94
CA SER A 14 -11.14 6.23 -19.14
C SER A 14 -10.71 4.84 -19.63
N ASN A 15 -11.70 3.98 -19.91
CA ASN A 15 -11.52 2.55 -20.17
C ASN A 15 -11.41 2.24 -21.67
N THR A 16 -10.34 2.69 -22.34
CA THR A 16 -10.17 2.47 -23.79
C THR A 16 -8.75 2.13 -24.27
N ALA A 17 -7.82 1.79 -23.39
CA ALA A 17 -6.53 1.21 -23.76
C ALA A 17 -6.37 -0.15 -23.08
N SER A 18 -5.73 -1.13 -23.75
CA SER A 18 -5.25 -2.34 -23.07
C SER A 18 -4.34 -1.88 -21.93
N VAL A 19 -4.79 -2.04 -20.69
CA VAL A 19 -4.03 -1.61 -19.51
C VAL A 19 -2.86 -2.58 -19.37
N THR A 20 -1.74 -2.29 -20.01
CA THR A 20 -0.46 -2.79 -19.52
C THR A 20 -0.16 -1.98 -18.27
N ALA A 21 -0.51 -2.52 -17.10
CA ALA A 21 -0.16 -1.91 -15.84
C ALA A 21 1.36 -1.76 -15.78
N THR A 22 1.82 -0.51 -15.77
CA THR A 22 3.25 -0.17 -15.75
C THR A 22 3.74 0.09 -14.32
N SER A 23 2.82 0.13 -13.35
CA SER A 23 3.14 0.43 -11.97
C SER A 23 2.22 -0.31 -10.99
N VAL A 24 2.81 -0.85 -9.92
CA VAL A 24 2.12 -1.59 -8.85
C VAL A 24 2.48 -0.99 -7.49
N GLY A 25 1.46 -0.59 -6.72
CA GLY A 25 1.60 -0.21 -5.32
C GLY A 25 1.21 -1.38 -4.42
N ILE A 26 2.01 -1.70 -3.40
CA ILE A 26 1.71 -2.77 -2.45
C ILE A 26 1.49 -2.15 -1.07
N LEU A 27 0.37 -2.47 -0.42
CA LEU A 27 0.11 -2.13 0.99
C LEU A 27 0.25 -3.40 1.83
N SER A 28 1.29 -3.46 2.66
CA SER A 28 1.57 -4.63 3.51
C SER A 28 2.67 -4.31 4.55
N THR A 29 2.89 -5.23 5.49
CA THR A 29 4.16 -5.29 6.22
C THR A 29 5.33 -5.52 5.25
N TYR A 30 6.50 -4.99 5.56
CA TYR A 30 7.70 -5.11 4.74
C TYR A 30 8.95 -5.10 5.63
N PRO A 31 10.11 -5.63 5.18
CA PRO A 31 11.36 -5.52 5.93
C PRO A 31 11.62 -4.08 6.40
N PRO A 32 12.18 -3.87 7.60
CA PRO A 32 12.87 -4.84 8.46
C PRO A 32 11.95 -5.69 9.37
N THR A 33 10.62 -5.56 9.25
CA THR A 33 9.70 -6.40 10.02
C THR A 33 9.96 -7.89 9.74
N HIS A 34 10.29 -8.66 10.77
CA HIS A 34 10.62 -10.08 10.66
C HIS A 34 9.36 -10.95 10.79
N CYS A 35 8.53 -10.98 9.75
CA CYS A 35 7.37 -11.87 9.68
C CYS A 35 7.22 -12.51 8.29
N GLY A 36 6.38 -13.54 8.20
CA GLY A 36 6.13 -14.26 6.94
C GLY A 36 5.59 -13.34 5.83
N LEU A 37 4.66 -12.45 6.17
CA LEU A 37 4.05 -11.54 5.20
C LEU A 37 5.03 -10.46 4.70
N ALA A 38 5.90 -9.94 5.56
CA ALA A 38 6.95 -9.02 5.14
C ALA A 38 7.91 -9.67 4.14
N ASN A 39 8.33 -10.91 4.42
CA ASN A 39 9.16 -11.69 3.49
C ASN A 39 8.43 -11.97 2.17
N PHE A 40 7.15 -12.35 2.23
CA PHE A 40 6.33 -12.54 1.05
C PHE A 40 6.23 -11.26 0.20
N THR A 41 6.02 -10.10 0.84
CA THR A 41 5.98 -8.80 0.16
C THR A 41 7.30 -8.48 -0.55
N ALA A 42 8.43 -8.72 0.11
CA ALA A 42 9.76 -8.57 -0.49
C ALA A 42 9.96 -9.53 -1.68
N SER A 43 9.59 -10.80 -1.54
CA SER A 43 9.65 -11.77 -2.64
C SER A 43 8.74 -11.40 -3.80
N LEU A 44 7.52 -10.93 -3.55
CA LEU A 44 6.59 -10.47 -4.57
C LEU A 44 7.17 -9.29 -5.35
N ARG A 45 7.63 -8.24 -4.65
CA ARG A 45 8.25 -7.07 -5.28
C ARG A 45 9.46 -7.48 -6.13
N ASN A 46 10.33 -8.34 -5.60
CA ASN A 46 11.52 -8.78 -6.31
C ASN A 46 11.16 -9.63 -7.54
N GLY A 47 10.15 -10.51 -7.45
CA GLY A 47 9.68 -11.30 -8.58
C GLY A 47 9.09 -10.43 -9.70
N LEU A 48 8.30 -9.42 -9.33
CA LEU A 48 7.73 -8.45 -10.26
C LEU A 48 8.81 -7.65 -11.00
N LEU A 49 9.85 -7.18 -10.30
CA LEU A 49 10.97 -6.45 -10.90
C LEU A 49 11.91 -7.35 -11.71
N ALA A 50 12.04 -8.63 -11.34
CA ALA A 50 12.84 -9.60 -12.08
C ALA A 50 12.19 -9.96 -13.43
N ASP A 51 10.87 -10.10 -13.47
CA ASP A 51 10.12 -10.38 -14.70
C ASP A 51 10.00 -9.13 -15.59
N ARG A 52 9.76 -7.96 -14.98
CA ARG A 52 9.61 -6.67 -15.66
C ARG A 52 10.47 -5.58 -15.01
N PRO A 53 11.76 -5.49 -15.39
CA PRO A 53 12.67 -4.48 -14.84
C PRO A 53 12.27 -3.03 -15.12
N ASP A 54 11.42 -2.81 -16.14
CA ASP A 54 10.84 -1.52 -16.51
C ASP A 54 9.64 -1.12 -15.64
N MET A 55 9.10 -2.04 -14.84
CA MET A 55 7.92 -1.79 -14.01
C MET A 55 8.28 -1.02 -12.74
N ASN A 56 7.43 -0.06 -12.38
CA ASN A 56 7.54 0.66 -11.12
C ASN A 56 6.80 -0.10 -10.00
N VAL A 57 7.51 -0.57 -8.98
CA VAL A 57 6.91 -1.29 -7.85
C VAL A 57 7.25 -0.59 -6.52
N GLY A 58 6.24 0.04 -5.92
CA GLY A 58 6.36 0.75 -4.65
C GLY A 58 5.60 0.06 -3.52
N VAL A 59 6.07 0.25 -2.29
CA VAL A 59 5.49 -0.34 -1.08
C VAL A 59 5.09 0.77 -0.12
N VAL A 60 3.85 0.73 0.35
CA VAL A 60 3.45 1.39 1.59
C VAL A 60 3.66 0.39 2.71
N ARG A 61 4.67 0.64 3.55
CA ARG A 61 5.09 -0.27 4.62
C ARG A 61 4.22 -0.03 5.85
N VAL A 62 3.49 -1.07 6.28
CA VAL A 62 2.63 -1.03 7.47
C VAL A 62 3.39 -1.60 8.67
N GLY A 63 3.38 -0.90 9.80
CA GLY A 63 4.00 -1.38 11.04
C GLY A 63 4.43 -0.25 11.98
N PRO A 64 5.20 -0.54 13.03
CA PRO A 64 5.79 0.49 13.90
C PRO A 64 6.79 1.34 13.11
N ASP A 65 7.05 2.58 13.56
CA ASP A 65 7.99 3.49 12.90
C ASP A 65 9.34 2.81 12.58
N GLN A 66 9.71 2.84 11.29
CA GLN A 66 10.95 2.28 10.74
C GLN A 66 11.81 3.37 10.07
N ALA A 67 11.71 4.64 10.47
CA ALA A 67 12.46 5.75 9.88
C ALA A 67 13.99 5.52 9.81
N SER A 68 14.53 4.69 10.71
CA SER A 68 15.95 4.30 10.73
C SER A 68 16.35 3.28 9.63
N TYR A 69 15.40 2.74 8.88
CA TYR A 69 15.59 1.70 7.86
C TYR A 69 15.04 2.17 6.50
N PRO A 70 15.71 3.12 5.83
CA PRO A 70 15.28 3.61 4.52
C PRO A 70 15.43 2.50 3.46
N ASP A 71 14.41 2.37 2.61
CA ASP A 71 14.41 1.47 1.44
C ASP A 71 13.82 2.24 0.26
N THR A 72 14.50 2.24 -0.88
CA THR A 72 14.07 3.00 -2.08
C THR A 72 12.80 2.46 -2.71
N GLY A 73 12.39 1.23 -2.38
CA GLY A 73 11.12 0.65 -2.75
C GLY A 73 9.96 1.04 -1.84
N VAL A 74 10.22 1.65 -0.69
CA VAL A 74 9.19 2.13 0.24
C VAL A 74 8.83 3.58 -0.09
N VAL A 75 7.58 3.80 -0.50
CA VAL A 75 7.07 5.13 -0.90
C VAL A 75 6.37 5.85 0.25
N TYR A 76 5.95 5.11 1.29
CA TYR A 76 5.32 5.66 2.48
C TYR A 76 5.39 4.67 3.65
N GLU A 77 5.46 5.18 4.88
CA GLU A 77 5.31 4.42 6.12
C GLU A 77 3.92 4.66 6.68
N LEU A 78 3.15 3.58 6.86
CA LEU A 78 1.88 3.63 7.57
C LEU A 78 2.06 3.09 8.98
N ALA A 79 2.19 4.02 9.93
CA ALA A 79 2.41 3.71 11.33
C ALA A 79 1.13 3.17 12.00
N THR A 80 1.22 2.04 12.70
CA THR A 80 0.09 1.38 13.38
C THR A 80 -0.03 1.72 14.87
N ASP A 81 0.97 2.40 15.43
CA ASP A 81 1.08 2.75 16.86
C ASP A 81 0.46 4.11 17.22
N VAL A 82 0.05 4.88 16.21
CA VAL A 82 -0.64 6.16 16.34
C VAL A 82 -1.98 6.12 15.59
N GLN A 83 -2.94 6.93 16.00
CA GLN A 83 -4.12 7.20 15.18
C GLN A 83 -3.68 8.01 13.95
N VAL A 84 -3.36 7.32 12.86
CA VAL A 84 -2.89 7.92 11.61
C VAL A 84 -4.04 7.99 10.61
N ASP A 85 -4.18 9.15 9.94
CA ASP A 85 -5.07 9.30 8.79
C ASP A 85 -4.53 8.49 7.60
N ASN A 86 -5.18 7.37 7.27
CA ASN A 86 -4.75 6.47 6.21
C ASN A 86 -4.91 7.08 4.81
N ARG A 87 -5.53 8.27 4.69
CA ARG A 87 -5.66 8.96 3.40
C ARG A 87 -4.31 9.31 2.80
N THR A 88 -3.26 9.51 3.60
CA THR A 88 -1.91 9.77 3.03
C THR A 88 -1.39 8.52 2.31
N ALA A 89 -1.48 7.36 2.94
CA ALA A 89 -1.16 6.08 2.32
C ALA A 89 -1.98 5.87 1.04
N ALA A 90 -3.29 6.14 1.10
CA ALA A 90 -4.17 6.03 -0.07
C ALA A 90 -3.76 6.99 -1.21
N ARG A 91 -3.34 8.22 -0.90
CA ARG A 91 -2.83 9.18 -1.90
C ARG A 91 -1.54 8.69 -2.56
N GLU A 92 -0.64 8.07 -1.81
CA GLU A 92 0.58 7.49 -2.36
C GLU A 92 0.28 6.29 -3.26
N LEU A 93 -0.63 5.40 -2.84
CA LEU A 93 -1.07 4.25 -3.63
C LEU A 93 -1.82 4.65 -4.91
N ASN A 94 -2.57 5.75 -4.91
CA ASN A 94 -3.28 6.27 -6.09
C ASN A 94 -2.34 6.75 -7.22
N LYS A 95 -1.03 6.83 -6.98
CA LYS A 95 -0.02 7.12 -8.02
C LYS A 95 0.30 5.91 -8.90
N PHE A 96 -0.12 4.70 -8.50
CA PHE A 96 0.11 3.45 -9.21
C PHE A 96 -1.11 3.04 -10.05
N ASP A 97 -0.90 2.19 -11.07
CA ASP A 97 -1.97 1.69 -11.94
C ASP A 97 -2.80 0.59 -11.27
N VAL A 98 -2.14 -0.23 -10.43
CA VAL A 98 -2.75 -1.32 -9.66
C VAL A 98 -2.26 -1.24 -8.22
N VAL A 99 -3.16 -1.52 -7.28
CA VAL A 99 -2.84 -1.64 -5.85
C VAL A 99 -3.10 -3.07 -5.38
N VAL A 100 -2.10 -3.68 -4.74
CA VAL A 100 -2.21 -4.97 -4.06
C VAL A 100 -2.26 -4.70 -2.56
N ILE A 101 -3.40 -4.94 -1.94
CA ILE A 101 -3.56 -4.87 -0.49
C ILE A 101 -3.42 -6.28 0.06
N GLN A 102 -2.37 -6.52 0.85
CA GLN A 102 -2.21 -7.79 1.54
C GLN A 102 -2.86 -7.67 2.92
N HIS A 103 -3.77 -8.59 3.21
CA HIS A 103 -4.54 -8.59 4.44
C HIS A 103 -4.22 -9.82 5.28
N GLU A 104 -3.87 -9.59 6.53
CA GLU A 104 -3.72 -10.61 7.57
C GLU A 104 -4.27 -10.04 8.89
N TYR A 105 -4.67 -10.92 9.80
CA TYR A 105 -5.22 -10.54 11.09
C TYR A 105 -4.26 -9.63 11.87
N GLY A 106 -4.75 -8.46 12.28
CA GLY A 106 -4.02 -7.53 13.15
C GLY A 106 -3.09 -6.53 12.44
N ILE A 107 -3.08 -6.47 11.10
CA ILE A 107 -2.27 -5.49 10.36
C ILE A 107 -2.93 -4.11 10.32
N TYR A 108 -4.23 -4.07 10.05
CA TYR A 108 -4.99 -2.83 9.94
C TYR A 108 -5.90 -2.65 11.15
N GLY A 109 -6.21 -1.38 11.47
CA GLY A 109 -7.09 -1.04 12.57
C GLY A 109 -8.54 -1.49 12.36
N GLY A 110 -9.29 -1.52 13.46
CA GLY A 110 -10.71 -1.83 13.46
C GLY A 110 -11.06 -3.31 13.35
N ILE A 111 -12.33 -3.61 13.09
CA ILE A 111 -12.82 -5.00 13.02
C ILE A 111 -12.47 -5.55 11.65
N ASP A 112 -11.69 -6.62 11.62
CA ASP A 112 -11.24 -7.27 10.38
C ASP A 112 -10.60 -6.29 9.37
N GLY A 113 -9.94 -5.24 9.87
CA GLY A 113 -9.24 -4.26 9.04
C GLY A 113 -10.13 -3.21 8.36
N ASP A 114 -11.36 -2.99 8.85
CA ASP A 114 -12.30 -2.03 8.26
C ASP A 114 -11.79 -0.58 8.21
N GLN A 115 -10.78 -0.23 9.01
CA GLN A 115 -10.15 1.10 9.02
C GLN A 115 -9.04 1.27 7.98
N VAL A 116 -8.79 0.32 7.08
CA VAL A 116 -7.68 0.38 6.11
C VAL A 116 -7.67 1.67 5.24
N LEU A 117 -8.79 2.37 5.10
CA LEU A 117 -8.92 3.63 4.34
C LEU A 117 -9.29 4.86 5.18
N ASP A 118 -9.43 4.72 6.50
CA ASP A 118 -9.94 5.78 7.39
C ASP A 118 -8.89 6.80 7.80
#